data_AF-A0A0D0NTC5-F1
#
_entry.id   AF-A0A0D0NTC5-F1
#
_cell.length_a   1.000
_cell.length_b   1.000
_cell.length_c   1.000
_cell.angle_alpha   90.00
_cell.angle_beta   90.00
_cell.angle_gamma   90.00
#
_symmetry.space_group_name_H-M   'P 1'
#
loop_
_entity.id
_entity.type
_entity.pdbx_description
1 polymer ?
#
loop_
_entity_poly.entity_id
_entity_poly.type
_entity_poly.pdbx_seq_one_letter_code
_entity_poly.pdbx_strand_id
1 'polypeptide(L)' 'MLTGETLQTIQTPDSGSITARRTLVGMDLEVKDENGDTIATVVVSEREAWTLFRALGVELLA' A
#
# COMPACT_ATOMS: atom_id res chain seq x y z
N MET A 1 -6.13 -9.86 -12.25
CA MET A 1 -6.01 -8.88 -11.16
C MET A 1 -7.11 -9.17 -10.17
N LEU A 2 -6.77 -9.53 -8.93
CA LEU A 2 -7.76 -9.66 -7.87
C LEU A 2 -8.16 -8.24 -7.46
N THR A 3 -9.41 -7.85 -7.70
CA THR A 3 -9.93 -6.52 -7.35
C THR A 3 -10.21 -6.46 -5.86
N GLY A 4 -9.16 -6.36 -5.06
CA GLY A 4 -9.28 -6.02 -3.64
C GLY A 4 -9.72 -4.57 -3.47
N GLU A 5 -10.48 -4.29 -2.40
CA GLU A 5 -10.85 -2.93 -2.03
C GLU A 5 -9.59 -2.14 -1.64
N THR A 6 -9.45 -0.93 -2.19
CA THR A 6 -8.39 0.00 -1.79
C THR A 6 -8.68 0.49 -0.38
N LEU A 7 -7.83 0.09 0.56
CA LEU A 7 -7.93 0.53 1.94
C LEU A 7 -7.37 1.94 2.12
N GLN A 8 -6.22 2.20 1.48
CA GLN A 8 -5.51 3.44 1.70
C GLN A 8 -4.56 3.74 0.56
N THR A 9 -4.38 5.04 0.30
CA THR A 9 -3.30 5.55 -0.53
C THR A 9 -2.48 6.54 0.29
N ILE A 10 -1.18 6.33 0.37
CA ILE A 10 -0.21 7.25 0.96
C ILE A 10 0.48 7.98 -0.18
N GLN A 11 0.57 9.30 -0.08
CA GLN A 11 1.43 10.11 -0.95
C GLN A 11 2.84 10.15 -0.35
N THR A 12 3.84 9.88 -1.16
CA THR A 12 5.24 9.95 -0.74
C THR A 12 5.81 11.36 -1.02
N PRO A 13 6.88 11.78 -0.33
CA PRO A 13 7.44 13.13 -0.49
C PRO A 13 7.96 13.44 -1.90
N ASP A 14 8.28 12.42 -2.68
CA ASP A 14 8.73 12.48 -4.07
C ASP A 14 7.55 12.47 -5.07
N SER A 15 6.34 12.80 -4.62
CA SER A 15 5.10 12.81 -5.42
C SER A 15 4.66 11.43 -5.93
N GLY A 16 5.31 10.36 -5.50
CA GLY A 16 4.83 8.99 -5.72
C GLY A 16 3.66 8.63 -4.81
N SER A 17 3.22 7.38 -4.90
CA SER A 17 2.19 6.85 -4.01
C SER A 17 2.35 5.38 -3.68
N ILE A 18 1.87 5.00 -2.50
CA ILE A 18 1.73 3.62 -2.07
C ILE A 18 0.25 3.34 -1.87
N THR A 19 -0.30 2.40 -2.63
CA THR A 19 -1.69 1.96 -2.49
C THR A 19 -1.74 0.60 -1.81
N ALA A 20 -2.41 0.53 -0.67
CA ALA A 20 -2.71 -0.70 0.05
C ALA A 20 -4.08 -1.25 -0.34
N ARG A 21 -4.11 -2.54 -0.71
CA ARG A 21 -5.33 -3.29 -0.98
C ARG A 21 -5.39 -4.52 -0.11
N ARG A 22 -6.53 -4.78 0.54
CA ARG A 22 -6.72 -6.04 1.28
C ARG A 22 -6.91 -7.18 0.30
N THR A 23 -6.24 -8.30 0.55
CA THR A 23 -6.46 -9.56 -0.17
C THR A 23 -6.85 -10.65 0.81
N LEU A 24 -7.23 -11.83 0.29
CA LEU A 24 -7.69 -12.95 1.13
C LEU A 24 -6.63 -13.44 2.13
N VAL A 25 -5.34 -13.27 1.81
CA VAL A 25 -4.22 -13.82 2.58
C VAL A 25 -3.25 -12.74 3.11
N GLY A 26 -3.60 -11.46 2.96
CA GLY A 26 -2.73 -10.36 3.38
C GLY A 26 -3.09 -9.03 2.74
N MET A 27 -2.06 -8.29 2.34
CA MET A 27 -2.20 -7.01 1.68
C MET A 27 -1.27 -6.89 0.48
N ASP A 28 -1.81 -6.37 -0.62
CA ASP A 28 -1.03 -5.96 -1.78
C ASP A 28 -0.68 -4.48 -1.63
N LEU A 29 0.61 -4.17 -1.79
CA LEU A 29 1.13 -2.81 -1.86
C LEU A 29 1.57 -2.53 -3.30
N GLU A 30 0.93 -1.56 -3.93
CA GLU A 30 1.32 -1.05 -5.24
C GLU A 30 2.04 0.28 -5.04
N VAL A 31 3.30 0.36 -5.47
CA VAL A 31 4.10 1.58 -5.41
C VAL A 31 4.16 2.19 -6.79
N LYS A 32 3.80 3.47 -6.88
CA LYS A 32 3.85 4.26 -8.09
C LYS A 32 4.81 5.43 -7.93
N ASP A 33 5.51 5.75 -9.01
CA ASP A 33 6.30 6.98 -9.10
C ASP A 33 5.41 8.22 -9.31
N GLU A 34 6.04 9.38 -9.47
CA GLU A 34 5.36 10.66 -9.73
C GLU A 34 4.55 10.69 -11.05
N ASN A 35 4.89 9.83 -12.01
CA ASN A 35 4.20 9.72 -13.30
C ASN A 35 3.00 8.77 -13.23
N GLY A 36 2.84 8.06 -12.12
CA GLY A 36 1.80 7.05 -11.92
C GLY A 36 2.19 5.66 -12.42
N ASP A 37 3.44 5.46 -12.82
CA ASP A 37 3.96 4.18 -13.27
C ASP A 37 4.22 3.26 -12.08
N THR A 38 3.75 2.02 -12.17
CA THR A 38 4.00 1.03 -11.12
C THR A 38 5.46 0.57 -11.17
N ILE A 39 6.21 0.92 -10.13
CA ILE A 39 7.62 0.55 -9.99
C ILE A 39 7.82 -0.67 -9.10
N ALA A 40 6.84 -1.00 -8.24
CA ALA A 40 6.87 -2.20 -7.42
C ALA A 40 5.46 -2.69 -7.06
N THR A 41 5.33 -4.00 -6.89
CA THR A 41 4.18 -4.65 -6.27
C THR A 41 4.67 -5.66 -5.26
N VAL A 42 4.20 -5.58 -4.02
CA VAL A 42 4.64 -6.46 -2.93
C VAL A 42 3.41 -7.01 -2.21
N VAL A 43 3.40 -8.33 -2.01
CA VAL A 43 2.42 -8.98 -1.13
C VAL A 43 3.06 -9.11 0.24
N VAL A 44 2.40 -8.53 1.25
CA VAL A 44 2.85 -8.59 2.64
C VAL A 44 1.75 -9.20 3.50
N SER A 45 2.13 -9.81 4.62
CA SER A 45 1.16 -10.18 5.65
C SER A 45 0.50 -8.92 6.23
N GLU A 46 -0.70 -9.05 6.80
CA GLU A 46 -1.36 -7.92 7.47
C GLU A 46 -0.45 -7.28 8.53
N ARG A 47 0.24 -8.11 9.33
CA ARG A 47 1.16 -7.64 10.39
C ARG A 47 2.29 -6.76 9.85
N GLU A 48 2.88 -7.14 8.72
CA GLU A 48 3.95 -6.38 8.07
C GLU A 48 3.42 -5.06 7.52
N ALA A 49 2.24 -5.06 6.90
CA ALA A 49 1.58 -3.84 6.48
C ALA A 49 1.33 -2.90 7.67
N TRP A 50 0.68 -3.34 8.75
CA TRP A 50 0.46 -2.51 9.94
C TRP A 50 1.74 -1.89 10.50
N THR A 51 2.84 -2.64 10.47
CA THR A 51 4.15 -2.14 10.90
C THR A 51 4.67 -1.03 9.98
N LEU A 52 4.57 -1.22 8.67
CA LEU A 52 4.99 -0.23 7.66
C LEU A 52 4.17 1.07 7.77
N PHE A 53 2.84 0.97 7.78
CA PHE A 53 1.96 2.13 7.82
C PHE A 53 2.17 2.95 9.11
N ARG A 54 2.30 2.27 10.26
CA ARG A 54 2.63 2.95 11.53
C ARG A 54 3.98 3.68 11.45
N ALA A 55 5.00 3.08 10.84
CA ALA A 55 6.30 3.74 10.67
C ALA A 55 6.22 5.00 9.79
N LEU A 56 5.25 5.07 8.88
CA LEU A 56 4.94 6.25 8.07
C LEU A 56 4.06 7.27 8.81
N GLY A 57 3.72 7.04 10.08
CA GLY A 57 2.81 7.89 10.85
C GLY A 57 1.35 7.78 10.40
N VAL A 58 1.01 6.70 9.68
CA VAL A 58 -0.31 6.47 9.11
C VAL A 58 -0.98 5.33 9.86
N GLU A 59 -2.22 5.55 10.31
CA GLU A 59 -3.06 4.49 10.83
C GLU A 59 -3.86 3.88 9.67
N LEU A 60 -3.68 2.58 9.42
CA LEU A 60 -4.58 1.86 8.52
C LEU A 60 -5.95 1.83 9.19
N LEU A 61 -6.98 2.28 8.48
CA LEU A 61 -8.35 2.14 8.96
C LEU A 61 -8.76 0.68 8.74
N ALA A 62 -9.36 0.08 9.78
CA ALA A 62 -9.77 -1.32 9.78
C ALA A 62 -10.95 -1.59 8.84
#